data_AF-A0AAD1J0Y4-F1
#
_entry.id   AF-A0AAD1J0Y4-F1
#
_cell.length_a   1.000
_cell.length_b   1.000
_cell.length_c   1.000
_cell.angle_alpha   90.00
_cell.angle_beta   90.00
_cell.angle_gamma   90.00
#
_symmetry.space_group_name_H-M   'P 1'
#
loop_
_entity.id
_entity.type
_entity.pdbx_description
1 polymer ?
#
loop_
_entity_poly.entity_id
_entity_poly.type
_entity_poly.pdbx_seq_one_letter_code
_entity_poly.pdbx_strand_id
1 'polypeptide(L)'
;MELGGNAPFIVFDDADIDAAVDGAMLAKMRNGGEACTAANRFHVANSVREEFTEKLVKRMSEVTLGNGLDESATLGPLINNKQLQKVTELVSDAVSRGATVAVGGVAPGGPGNFYPATVLADVPADAILKEEVFGPVAPITGFDSRRRRASPTTPNTGWPPTCTPGRWTVRCASPRPSNPGWSASTAA
;
A
#
# COMPACT_ATOMS: atom_id res chain seq x y z
N MET A 1 18.26 -6.23 12.71
CA MET A 1 17.52 -7.32 12.03
C MET A 1 16.27 -6.69 11.45
N GLU A 2 16.02 -6.85 10.15
CA GLU A 2 14.80 -6.38 9.47
C GLU A 2 13.88 -7.60 9.24
N LEU A 3 12.70 -7.65 9.85
CA LEU A 3 11.90 -8.90 10.03
C LEU A 3 10.56 -8.93 9.25
N GLY A 4 10.51 -8.32 8.06
CA GLY A 4 9.26 -8.21 7.28
C GLY A 4 8.35 -7.10 7.79
N GLY A 5 7.40 -6.66 6.94
CA GLY A 5 6.62 -5.45 7.20
C GLY A 5 5.18 -5.56 6.71
N ASN A 6 4.24 -5.17 7.58
CA ASN A 6 2.83 -5.06 7.23
C ASN A 6 2.44 -3.58 7.07
N ALA A 7 3.02 -2.93 6.05
CA ALA A 7 2.98 -1.48 5.91
C ALA A 7 1.56 -0.97 5.60
N PRO A 8 1.05 0.03 6.36
CA PRO A 8 -0.22 0.67 6.06
C PRO A 8 -0.06 1.73 4.97
N PHE A 9 -1.06 1.84 4.10
CA PHE A 9 -1.25 2.94 3.15
C PHE A 9 -2.53 3.67 3.53
N ILE A 10 -2.43 4.95 3.90
CA ILE A 10 -3.55 5.71 4.47
C ILE A 10 -3.94 6.84 3.53
N VAL A 11 -5.20 6.86 3.11
CA VAL A 11 -5.77 7.89 2.23
C VAL A 11 -6.84 8.65 3.01
N PHE A 12 -6.62 9.95 3.20
CA PHE A 12 -7.57 10.85 3.85
C PHE A 12 -8.57 11.43 2.85
N ASP A 13 -9.60 12.08 3.37
CA ASP A 13 -10.69 12.68 2.57
C ASP A 13 -10.26 13.91 1.76
N ASP A 14 -9.13 14.54 2.11
CA ASP A 14 -8.50 15.65 1.41
C ASP A 14 -7.37 15.23 0.45
N ALA A 15 -7.17 13.92 0.26
CA ALA A 15 -6.13 13.40 -0.61
C ALA A 15 -6.45 13.61 -2.09
N ASP A 16 -5.42 13.89 -2.88
CA ASP A 16 -5.47 13.75 -4.34
C ASP A 16 -5.55 12.25 -4.68
N ILE A 17 -6.71 11.81 -5.17
CA ILE A 17 -6.99 10.38 -5.40
C ILE A 17 -6.15 9.81 -6.55
N ASP A 18 -5.89 10.59 -7.59
CA ASP A 18 -5.07 10.11 -8.71
C ASP A 18 -3.62 9.91 -8.25
N ALA A 19 -3.06 10.89 -7.54
CA ALA A 19 -1.73 10.75 -6.95
C ALA A 19 -1.66 9.62 -5.90
N ALA A 20 -2.73 9.42 -5.12
CA ALA A 20 -2.80 8.33 -4.14
C ALA A 20 -2.82 6.95 -4.83
N VAL A 21 -3.53 6.81 -5.94
CA VAL A 21 -3.58 5.56 -6.71
C VAL A 21 -2.22 5.26 -7.35
N ASP A 22 -1.53 6.25 -7.90
CA ASP A 22 -0.17 6.06 -8.41
C ASP A 22 0.81 5.66 -7.29
N GLY A 23 0.72 6.31 -6.13
CA GLY A 23 1.47 5.94 -4.94
C GLY A 23 1.15 4.51 -4.46
N ALA A 24 -0.12 4.10 -4.51
CA ALA A 24 -0.58 2.77 -4.16
C ALA A 24 -0.01 1.70 -5.09
N MET A 25 -0.03 1.94 -6.40
CA MET A 25 0.55 1.02 -7.39
C MET A 25 2.06 0.84 -7.16
N LEU A 26 2.79 1.94 -6.96
CA LEU A 26 4.23 1.88 -6.68
C LEU A 26 4.53 1.15 -5.36
N ALA A 27 3.78 1.45 -4.31
CA ALA A 27 3.98 0.84 -3.00
C ALA A 27 3.58 -0.64 -2.97
N LYS A 28 2.53 -1.04 -3.69
CA LYS A 28 2.03 -2.43 -3.66
C LYS A 28 2.75 -3.34 -4.64
N MET A 29 2.97 -2.88 -5.86
CA MET A 29 3.38 -3.74 -6.97
C MET A 29 4.91 -3.86 -7.10
N ARG A 30 5.67 -3.20 -6.23
CA ARG A 30 7.12 -3.39 -6.16
C ARG A 30 7.44 -4.88 -5.94
N ASN A 31 8.16 -5.48 -6.89
CA ASN A 31 8.46 -6.91 -6.91
C ASN A 31 7.20 -7.79 -6.78
N GLY A 32 6.08 -7.41 -7.41
CA GLY A 32 4.82 -8.15 -7.29
C GLY A 32 4.25 -8.21 -5.88
N GLY A 33 4.63 -7.29 -4.99
CA GLY A 33 4.22 -7.29 -3.59
C GLY A 33 5.06 -8.19 -2.68
N GLU A 34 6.09 -8.86 -3.22
CA GLU A 34 7.10 -9.60 -2.46
C GLU A 34 8.23 -8.66 -1.99
N ALA A 35 7.86 -7.60 -1.29
CA ALA A 35 8.79 -6.64 -0.71
C ALA A 35 8.39 -6.30 0.72
N CYS A 36 9.36 -6.22 1.64
CA CYS A 36 9.13 -5.91 3.06
C CYS A 36 8.52 -4.52 3.31
N THR A 37 8.62 -3.62 2.32
CA THR A 37 8.04 -2.28 2.36
C THR A 37 6.74 -2.17 1.56
N ALA A 38 6.23 -3.29 1.04
CA ALA A 38 5.01 -3.28 0.25
C ALA A 38 3.80 -2.89 1.10
N ALA A 39 2.94 -2.06 0.51
CA ALA A 39 1.68 -1.68 1.14
C ALA A 39 0.75 -2.89 1.27
N ASN A 40 0.49 -3.36 2.49
CA ASN A 40 -0.31 -4.56 2.75
C ASN A 40 -1.65 -4.25 3.43
N ARG A 41 -1.88 -3.01 3.88
CA ARG A 41 -3.14 -2.57 4.50
C ARG A 41 -3.55 -1.21 3.95
N PHE A 42 -4.58 -1.15 3.12
CA PHE A 42 -5.10 0.13 2.60
C PHE A 42 -6.22 0.63 3.50
N HIS A 43 -5.99 1.73 4.20
CA HIS A 43 -6.98 2.41 4.99
C HIS A 43 -7.42 3.66 4.24
N VAL A 44 -8.67 3.69 3.79
CA VAL A 44 -9.18 4.77 2.94
C VAL A 44 -10.37 5.43 3.62
N ALA A 45 -10.37 6.76 3.68
CA ALA A 45 -11.47 7.51 4.27
C ALA A 45 -12.78 7.17 3.52
N ASN A 46 -13.84 6.90 4.27
CA ASN A 46 -15.11 6.42 3.71
C ASN A 46 -15.68 7.32 2.60
N SER A 47 -15.42 8.63 2.65
CA SER A 47 -15.88 9.60 1.64
C SER A 47 -15.23 9.47 0.26
N VAL A 48 -14.03 8.89 0.17
CA VAL A 48 -13.26 8.75 -1.09
C VAL A 48 -12.96 7.30 -1.44
N ARG A 49 -13.47 6.36 -0.63
CA ARG A 49 -13.16 4.93 -0.73
C ARG A 49 -13.61 4.30 -2.03
N GLU A 50 -14.81 4.64 -2.49
CA GLU A 50 -15.38 4.13 -3.74
C GLU A 50 -14.52 4.59 -4.93
N GLU A 51 -14.31 5.90 -5.08
CA GLU A 51 -13.48 6.48 -6.15
C GLU A 51 -12.06 5.89 -6.17
N PHE A 52 -11.41 5.80 -5.01
CA PHE A 52 -10.08 5.20 -4.91
C PHE A 52 -10.07 3.73 -5.33
N THR A 53 -11.06 2.96 -4.90
CA THR A 53 -11.17 1.52 -5.21
C THR A 53 -11.36 1.31 -6.71
N GLU A 54 -12.25 2.06 -7.35
CA GLU A 54 -12.49 1.98 -8.79
C GLU A 54 -11.23 2.29 -9.60
N LYS A 55 -10.54 3.38 -9.26
CA LYS A 55 -9.30 3.77 -9.93
C LYS A 55 -8.19 2.74 -9.70
N LEU A 56 -8.04 2.22 -8.49
CA LEU A 56 -7.05 1.18 -8.20
C LEU A 56 -7.36 -0.12 -8.96
N VAL A 57 -8.63 -0.53 -9.01
CA VAL A 57 -9.09 -1.69 -9.79
C VAL A 57 -8.72 -1.54 -11.26
N LYS A 58 -8.99 -0.37 -11.86
CA LYS A 58 -8.61 -0.10 -13.25
C LYS A 58 -7.10 -0.29 -13.46
N ARG A 59 -6.26 0.33 -12.62
CA ARG A 59 -4.80 0.24 -12.73
C ARG A 59 -4.27 -1.17 -12.50
N MET A 60 -4.85 -1.92 -11.56
CA MET A 60 -4.51 -3.32 -11.30
C MET A 60 -4.94 -4.25 -12.44
N SER A 61 -6.04 -3.94 -13.14
CA SER A 61 -6.51 -4.72 -14.30
C SER A 61 -5.62 -4.56 -15.54
N GLU A 62 -4.86 -3.46 -15.62
CA GLU A 62 -3.89 -3.19 -16.69
C GLU A 62 -2.56 -3.95 -16.48
N VAL A 63 -2.39 -4.66 -15.36
CA VAL A 63 -1.18 -5.43 -15.05
C VAL A 63 -1.18 -6.74 -15.83
N THR A 64 -0.16 -6.92 -16.68
CA THR A 64 0.05 -8.12 -17.49
C THR A 64 0.84 -9.14 -16.70
N LEU A 65 0.17 -10.23 -16.33
CA LEU A 65 0.79 -11.40 -15.71
C LEU A 65 1.53 -12.22 -16.77
N GLY A 66 2.80 -12.54 -16.55
CA GLY A 66 3.58 -13.30 -17.50
C GLY A 66 4.95 -13.73 -16.99
N ASN A 67 5.71 -14.40 -17.85
CA ASN A 67 7.10 -14.77 -17.54
C ASN A 67 7.96 -13.50 -17.43
N GLY A 68 8.84 -13.42 -16.44
CA GLY A 68 9.73 -12.26 -16.26
C GLY A 68 10.74 -12.03 -17.40
N LEU A 69 10.87 -12.98 -18.34
CA LEU A 69 11.64 -12.81 -19.58
C LEU A 69 10.82 -12.22 -20.74
N ASP A 70 9.50 -12.11 -20.60
CA ASP A 70 8.63 -11.50 -21.59
C ASP A 70 8.57 -9.98 -21.37
N GLU A 71 8.91 -9.20 -22.40
CA GLU A 71 8.91 -7.73 -22.35
C GLU A 71 7.52 -7.14 -22.10
N SER A 72 6.46 -7.89 -22.41
CA SER A 72 5.07 -7.46 -22.19
C SER A 72 4.57 -7.72 -20.76
N ALA A 73 5.28 -8.55 -19.99
CA ALA A 73 4.89 -8.90 -18.63
C ALA A 73 5.29 -7.80 -17.65
N THR A 74 4.30 -7.28 -16.91
CA THR A 74 4.52 -6.30 -15.84
C THR A 74 4.41 -6.91 -14.45
N LEU A 75 3.96 -8.17 -14.35
CA LEU A 75 3.93 -8.97 -13.14
C LEU A 75 4.43 -10.40 -13.40
N GLY A 76 5.48 -10.79 -12.68
CA GLY A 76 6.04 -12.13 -12.72
C GLY A 76 5.32 -13.14 -11.81
N PRO A 77 5.80 -14.40 -11.76
CA PRO A 77 5.34 -15.38 -10.79
C PRO A 77 5.81 -15.01 -9.37
N LEU A 78 5.09 -15.53 -8.38
CA LEU A 78 5.57 -15.58 -6.99
C LEU A 78 6.79 -16.50 -6.86
N ILE A 79 7.56 -16.30 -5.80
CA ILE A 79 8.84 -16.98 -5.60
C ILE A 79 8.74 -18.51 -5.59
N ASN A 80 7.68 -19.07 -5.00
CA ASN A 80 7.46 -20.51 -4.91
C ASN A 80 5.98 -20.88 -4.70
N ASN A 81 5.67 -22.18 -4.80
CA ASN A 81 4.31 -22.69 -4.64
C ASN A 81 3.76 -22.49 -3.21
N LYS A 82 4.62 -22.51 -2.18
CA LYS A 82 4.19 -22.24 -0.80
C LYS A 82 3.65 -20.82 -0.65
N GLN A 83 4.29 -19.85 -1.31
CA GLN A 83 3.85 -18.47 -1.32
C GLN A 83 2.53 -18.31 -2.10
N LEU A 84 2.40 -18.99 -3.24
CA LEU A 84 1.13 -19.05 -3.98
C LEU A 84 -0.03 -19.60 -3.13
N GLN A 85 0.20 -20.71 -2.44
CA GLN A 85 -0.78 -21.31 -1.54
C GLN A 85 -1.17 -20.35 -0.41
N LYS A 86 -0.18 -19.74 0.26
CA LYS A 86 -0.40 -18.76 1.34
C LYS A 86 -1.25 -17.58 0.86
N VAL A 87 -0.92 -16.98 -0.28
CA VAL A 87 -1.67 -15.85 -0.84
C VAL A 87 -3.11 -16.27 -1.16
N THR A 88 -3.29 -17.44 -1.77
CA THR A 88 -4.60 -17.99 -2.11
C THR A 88 -5.46 -18.25 -0.86
N GLU A 89 -4.87 -18.84 0.18
CA GLU A 89 -5.54 -19.09 1.46
C GLU A 89 -5.96 -17.79 2.14
N LEU A 90 -5.07 -16.80 2.21
CA LEU A 90 -5.37 -15.49 2.82
C LEU A 90 -6.49 -14.76 2.09
N VAL A 91 -6.49 -14.79 0.75
CA VAL A 91 -7.56 -14.18 -0.05
C VAL A 91 -8.87 -14.94 0.15
N SER A 92 -8.85 -16.28 0.14
CA SER A 92 -10.04 -17.09 0.35
C SER A 92 -10.63 -16.90 1.75
N ASP A 93 -9.80 -16.84 2.79
CA ASP A 93 -10.23 -16.55 4.16
C ASP A 93 -10.87 -15.16 4.24
N ALA A 94 -10.26 -14.14 3.63
CA ALA A 94 -10.82 -12.80 3.61
C ALA A 94 -12.20 -12.76 2.94
N VAL A 95 -12.36 -13.43 1.80
CA VAL A 95 -13.65 -13.52 1.10
C VAL A 95 -14.69 -14.27 1.94
N SER A 96 -14.29 -15.36 2.61
CA SER A 96 -15.19 -16.11 3.50
C SER A 96 -15.70 -15.28 4.69
N ARG A 97 -14.93 -14.26 5.09
CA ARG A 97 -15.27 -13.33 6.17
C ARG A 97 -16.06 -12.10 5.69
N GLY A 98 -16.31 -11.97 4.40
CA GLY A 98 -17.12 -10.90 3.82
C GLY A 98 -16.37 -9.86 3.00
N ALA A 99 -15.07 -10.05 2.72
CA ALA A 99 -14.38 -9.23 1.73
C ALA A 99 -14.89 -9.51 0.32
N THR A 100 -14.88 -8.49 -0.55
CA THR A 100 -15.28 -8.62 -1.94
C THR A 100 -14.06 -8.57 -2.86
N VAL A 101 -13.95 -9.51 -3.79
CA VAL A 101 -12.91 -9.47 -4.83
C VAL A 101 -13.34 -8.49 -5.91
N ALA A 102 -12.64 -7.35 -6.02
CA ALA A 102 -12.95 -6.33 -7.01
C ALA A 102 -12.25 -6.58 -8.36
N VAL A 103 -11.07 -7.21 -8.34
CA VAL A 103 -10.36 -7.71 -9.53
C VAL A 103 -9.40 -8.84 -9.13
N GLY A 104 -9.11 -9.75 -10.05
CA GLY A 104 -8.17 -10.85 -9.84
C GLY A 104 -8.71 -11.91 -8.88
N GLY A 105 -7.94 -12.21 -7.83
CA GLY A 105 -8.36 -13.07 -6.70
C GLY A 105 -8.31 -14.58 -6.95
N VAL A 106 -8.10 -15.03 -8.18
CA VAL A 106 -8.03 -16.45 -8.54
C VAL A 106 -6.76 -16.72 -9.33
N ALA A 107 -5.94 -17.67 -8.88
CA ALA A 107 -4.77 -18.11 -9.63
C ALA A 107 -5.21 -18.75 -10.96
N PRO A 108 -4.57 -18.45 -12.09
CA PRO A 108 -4.96 -18.97 -13.41
C PRO A 108 -4.76 -20.50 -13.55
N GLY A 109 -4.04 -21.13 -12.62
CA GLY A 109 -3.65 -22.53 -12.71
C GLY A 109 -2.56 -22.76 -13.77
N GLY A 110 -2.13 -24.02 -13.92
CA GLY A 110 -1.08 -24.40 -14.86
C GLY A 110 0.34 -24.32 -14.28
N PRO A 111 1.38 -24.44 -15.14
CA PRO A 111 2.77 -24.43 -14.69
C PRO A 111 3.22 -23.03 -14.25
N GLY A 112 3.88 -22.96 -13.09
CA GLY A 112 4.42 -21.73 -12.50
C GLY A 112 3.59 -21.22 -11.33
N ASN A 113 4.12 -20.24 -10.59
CA ASN A 113 3.51 -19.73 -9.36
C ASN A 113 2.81 -18.39 -9.59
N PHE A 114 1.94 -18.33 -10.59
CA PHE A 114 1.33 -17.08 -11.01
C PHE A 114 0.11 -16.74 -10.15
N TYR A 115 0.03 -15.49 -9.70
CA TYR A 115 -1.14 -14.96 -9.00
C TYR A 115 -1.44 -13.56 -9.56
N PRO A 116 -2.68 -13.27 -9.98
CA PRO A 116 -2.99 -11.99 -10.61
C PRO A 116 -2.96 -10.84 -9.60
N ALA A 117 -2.74 -9.63 -10.11
CA ALA A 117 -2.98 -8.41 -9.34
C ALA A 117 -4.43 -8.40 -8.82
N THR A 118 -4.57 -8.25 -7.50
CA THR A 118 -5.84 -8.48 -6.81
C THR A 118 -6.17 -7.29 -5.92
N VAL A 119 -7.41 -6.81 -6.01
CA VAL A 119 -7.96 -5.80 -5.09
C VAL A 119 -9.08 -6.45 -4.29
N LEU A 120 -9.00 -6.36 -2.96
CA LEU A 120 -10.09 -6.75 -2.07
C LEU A 120 -10.73 -5.49 -1.52
N ALA A 121 -12.05 -5.33 -1.73
CA ALA A 121 -12.86 -4.28 -1.18
C ALA A 121 -13.60 -4.75 0.09
N ASP A 122 -14.05 -3.79 0.89
CA ASP A 122 -14.83 -4.02 2.11
C ASP A 122 -14.21 -5.05 3.06
N VAL A 123 -12.88 -5.03 3.19
CA VAL A 123 -12.15 -6.00 4.00
C VAL A 123 -12.44 -5.77 5.49
N PRO A 124 -12.98 -6.76 6.21
CA PRO A 124 -13.18 -6.69 7.66
C PRO A 124 -11.87 -6.48 8.41
N ALA A 125 -11.92 -5.77 9.55
CA ALA A 125 -10.73 -5.41 10.32
C ALA A 125 -9.93 -6.62 10.85
N ASP A 126 -10.55 -7.79 10.95
CA ASP A 126 -9.96 -9.04 11.41
C ASP A 126 -9.54 -9.99 10.28
N ALA A 127 -9.80 -9.64 9.02
CA ALA A 127 -9.52 -10.45 7.83
C ALA A 127 -8.28 -9.95 7.10
N ILE A 128 -7.33 -10.83 6.73
CA ILE A 128 -6.07 -10.60 5.96
C ILE A 128 -5.12 -9.49 6.45
N LEU A 129 -5.58 -8.50 7.21
CA LEU A 129 -4.83 -7.32 7.65
C LEU A 129 -3.84 -7.61 8.77
N LYS A 130 -3.94 -8.75 9.47
CA LYS A 130 -3.03 -9.09 10.58
C LYS A 130 -1.72 -9.72 10.09
N GLU A 131 -1.75 -10.34 8.93
CA GLU A 131 -0.64 -11.11 8.40
C GLU A 131 -0.01 -10.39 7.19
N GLU A 132 1.29 -10.57 7.01
CA GLU A 132 1.96 -10.10 5.81
C GLU A 132 1.61 -11.03 4.65
N VAL A 133 0.87 -10.52 3.66
CA VAL A 133 0.45 -11.29 2.48
C VAL A 133 1.66 -11.68 1.63
N PHE A 134 2.56 -10.72 1.38
CA PHE A 134 3.76 -10.90 0.57
C PHE A 134 3.43 -11.37 -0.86
N GLY A 135 2.53 -10.63 -1.52
CA GLY A 135 2.05 -10.93 -2.87
C GLY A 135 1.17 -9.80 -3.41
N PRO A 136 0.67 -9.88 -4.65
CA PRO A 136 0.07 -8.76 -5.38
C PRO A 136 -1.40 -8.53 -4.99
N VAL A 137 -1.71 -8.47 -3.70
CA VAL A 137 -3.06 -8.28 -3.13
C VAL A 137 -3.16 -6.97 -2.37
N ALA A 138 -4.05 -6.07 -2.77
CA ALA A 138 -4.35 -4.81 -2.09
C ALA A 138 -5.68 -4.90 -1.33
N PRO A 139 -5.68 -5.18 -0.01
CA PRO A 139 -6.89 -5.18 0.80
C PRO A 139 -7.24 -3.77 1.27
N ILE A 140 -8.47 -3.33 1.00
CA ILE A 140 -9.00 -2.00 1.31
C ILE A 140 -10.02 -2.08 2.44
N THR A 141 -9.80 -1.29 3.48
CA THR A 141 -10.71 -1.08 4.61
C THR A 141 -11.05 0.39 4.76
N GLY A 142 -12.33 0.67 4.99
CA GLY A 142 -12.82 2.03 5.22
C GLY A 142 -12.55 2.53 6.64
N PHE A 143 -12.40 3.85 6.80
CA PHE A 143 -12.43 4.48 8.12
C PHE A 143 -13.13 5.85 8.08
N ASP A 144 -13.68 6.27 9.23
CA ASP A 144 -14.27 7.60 9.37
C ASP A 144 -13.21 8.63 9.77
N SER A 145 -13.00 9.63 8.92
CA SER A 145 -12.03 10.72 9.12
C SER A 145 -12.48 11.76 10.16
N ARG A 146 -13.76 11.75 10.61
CA ARG A 146 -14.36 12.79 11.47
C ARG A 146 -13.75 12.94 12.87
N ARG A 147 -12.75 12.14 13.25
CA ARG A 147 -12.06 12.25 14.55
C ARG A 147 -10.59 12.67 14.40
N ARG A 148 -10.33 13.79 13.71
CA ARG A 148 -9.09 14.57 13.93
C ARG A 148 -9.23 16.06 13.62
N ARG A 149 -10.26 16.71 14.18
CA ARG A 149 -10.25 18.16 14.38
C ARG A 149 -10.67 18.49 15.81
N ALA A 150 -9.83 18.17 16.78
CA ALA A 150 -9.81 18.83 18.10
C ALA A 150 -8.54 18.46 18.89
N SER A 151 -7.64 19.42 19.05
CA SER A 151 -7.43 20.04 20.36
C SER A 151 -6.89 21.47 20.14
N PRO A 152 -7.57 22.51 20.63
CA PRO A 152 -7.02 23.87 20.70
C PRO A 152 -6.34 24.08 22.06
N THR A 153 -5.03 23.84 22.17
CA THR A 153 -4.18 24.18 23.34
C THR A 153 -2.72 24.00 22.89
N THR A 154 -1.79 24.96 22.82
CA THR A 154 -1.57 26.28 23.42
C THR A 154 -0.56 27.00 22.49
N PRO A 155 -0.57 28.33 22.30
CA PRO A 155 0.46 28.99 21.50
C PRO A 155 1.79 28.93 22.24
N ASN A 156 2.66 27.97 21.90
CA ASN A 156 4.05 28.05 22.35
C ASN A 156 4.80 28.98 21.39
N THR A 157 4.90 30.23 21.83
CA THR A 157 5.74 31.29 21.28
C THR A 157 7.19 30.80 21.11
N GLY A 158 7.67 30.72 19.87
CA GLY A 158 9.09 30.41 19.63
C GLY A 158 9.51 30.06 18.20
N TRP A 159 8.69 30.27 17.18
CA TRP A 159 9.07 30.01 15.78
C TRP A 159 8.90 31.30 14.94
N PRO A 160 9.90 31.69 14.11
CA PRO A 160 9.80 32.88 13.27
C PRO A 160 8.74 32.72 12.17
N PRO A 161 8.08 33.81 11.74
CA PRO A 161 6.87 33.76 10.93
C PRO A 161 7.20 33.73 9.43
N THR A 162 7.35 32.54 8.83
CA THR A 162 7.35 32.40 7.35
C THR A 162 6.61 31.18 6.80
N CYS A 163 5.93 30.38 7.64
CA CYS A 163 5.12 29.27 7.13
C CYS A 163 3.69 29.70 6.81
N THR A 164 3.47 30.14 5.57
CA THR A 164 2.15 30.35 4.96
C THR A 164 1.45 28.99 4.74
N PRO A 165 0.13 28.86 5.00
CA PRO A 165 -0.57 27.59 4.87
C PRO A 165 -0.93 27.31 3.40
N GLY A 166 -0.25 26.33 2.81
CA GLY A 166 -0.59 25.78 1.52
C GLY A 166 0.51 24.83 1.06
N ARG A 167 0.15 23.56 0.78
CA ARG A 167 1.02 22.46 0.32
C ARG A 167 1.69 21.66 1.46
N TRP A 168 0.96 20.70 2.02
CA TRP A 168 1.53 19.59 2.79
C TRP A 168 1.51 18.33 1.93
N THR A 169 2.56 18.15 1.12
CA THR A 169 2.89 16.91 0.43
C THR A 169 3.34 15.84 1.44
N VAL A 170 2.74 14.65 1.33
CA VAL A 170 3.20 13.31 1.78
C VAL A 170 4.41 13.31 2.74
N ARG A 171 4.15 13.03 4.02
CA ARG A 171 5.23 12.71 4.98
C ARG A 171 5.58 11.22 4.91
N CYS A 172 6.61 10.90 4.14
CA CYS A 172 7.44 9.74 4.46
C CYS A 172 8.24 10.07 5.73
N ALA A 173 8.08 9.27 6.78
CA ALA A 173 8.90 9.39 7.98
C ALA A 173 10.32 8.93 7.67
N SER A 174 11.25 9.88 7.48
CA SER A 174 12.69 9.58 7.53
C SER A 174 13.16 9.54 9.00
N PRO A 175 14.09 8.64 9.35
CA PRO A 175 14.64 8.58 10.71
C PRO A 175 15.58 9.76 10.93
N ARG A 176 15.49 10.37 12.12
CA ARG A 176 16.37 11.49 12.54
C ARG A 176 17.83 11.02 12.57
N PRO A 177 18.79 11.79 12.03
CA PRO A 177 20.19 11.57 12.34
C PRO A 177 20.49 12.16 13.72
N SER A 178 20.84 11.29 14.67
CA SER A 178 21.51 11.70 15.90
C SER A 178 23.01 11.82 15.64
N ASN A 179 23.53 12.99 16.05
CA ASN A 179 24.89 13.37 16.41
C ASN A 179 25.75 14.20 15.45
N PRO A 180 26.38 15.28 15.97
CA PRO A 180 27.24 16.19 15.25
C PRO A 180 28.69 15.71 15.33
N GLY A 181 29.39 15.77 14.22
CA GLY A 181 30.80 15.45 14.16
C GLY A 181 31.09 14.66 12.91
N TRP A 182 31.36 15.38 11.82
CA TRP A 182 32.40 15.08 10.84
C TRP A 182 32.43 16.27 9.87
N SER A 183 33.49 17.06 9.99
CA SER A 183 33.80 18.18 9.11
C SER A 183 34.20 17.66 7.73
N ALA A 184 33.53 18.16 6.70
CA ALA A 184 33.97 18.03 5.32
C ALA A 184 35.31 18.76 5.13
N SER A 185 36.25 18.11 4.44
CA SER A 185 37.33 18.80 3.73
C SER A 185 37.28 18.34 2.28
N THR A 186 37.08 19.32 1.40
CA THR A 186 37.10 19.22 -0.05
C THR A 186 38.48 19.64 -0.54
N ALA A 187 39.07 18.92 -1.49
CA ALA A 187 39.73 19.48 -2.68
C ALA A 187 40.52 18.40 -3.45
N ALA A 188 40.34 18.44 -4.77
CA ALA A 188 41.23 18.05 -5.87
C ALA A 188 41.92 16.67 -5.84
#